data_AF-A0A9Q3J428-F1
#
_entry.id   AF-A0A9Q3J428-F1
#
_cell.length_a   1.000
_cell.length_b   1.000
_cell.length_c   1.000
_cell.angle_alpha   90.00
_cell.angle_beta   90.00
_cell.angle_gamma   90.00
#
_symmetry.space_group_name_H-M   'P 1'
#
loop_
_entity.id
_entity.type
_entity.pdbx_description
1 polymer ?
#
loop_
_entity_poly.entity_id
_entity_poly.type
_entity_poly.pdbx_seq_one_letter_code
_entity_poly.pdbx_strand_id
1 'polypeptide(L)'
;MQYKPQYTYLAGIIPAPNQPSMVTMNNVLKPLVNELIELNKTIRIQTYQEPEGQNVRVKLQALLSDIIATHKVAGFTSHSRRKFCSWCEVIKADIAKMEIRKPQDKNSTKALAMRWHDEQQKTQQKLLC
;
A
#
# COMPACT_ATOMS: atom_id res chain seq x y z
N MET A 1 25.31 -2.71 -17.39
CA MET A 1 24.63 -2.93 -16.09
C MET A 1 24.59 -4.43 -15.81
N GLN A 2 25.70 -5.05 -15.44
CA GLN A 2 25.74 -6.48 -15.11
C GLN A 2 26.11 -6.66 -13.64
N TYR A 3 25.25 -7.37 -12.91
CA TYR A 3 25.46 -8.02 -11.60
C TYR A 3 26.01 -7.21 -10.42
N LYS A 4 25.87 -5.87 -10.37
CA LYS A 4 26.19 -5.16 -9.12
C LYS A 4 25.07 -5.37 -8.09
N PRO A 5 25.39 -5.76 -6.84
CA PRO A 5 24.38 -5.98 -5.79
C PRO A 5 23.43 -4.79 -5.58
N GLN A 6 23.92 -3.56 -5.79
CA GLN A 6 23.14 -2.32 -5.70
C GLN A 6 22.00 -2.19 -6.71
N TYR A 7 21.94 -3.04 -7.74
CA TYR A 7 20.84 -3.09 -8.71
C TYR A 7 19.93 -4.31 -8.51
N THR A 8 20.06 -5.01 -7.38
CA THR A 8 19.15 -6.10 -7.00
C THR A 8 17.80 -5.52 -6.62
N TYR A 9 16.73 -6.03 -7.22
CA TYR A 9 15.36 -5.71 -6.86
C TYR A 9 14.55 -6.98 -6.63
N LEU A 10 13.59 -6.92 -5.71
CA LEU A 10 12.61 -7.96 -5.50
C LEU A 10 11.41 -7.70 -6.41
N ALA A 11 11.08 -8.66 -7.27
CA ALA A 11 9.89 -8.61 -8.11
C ALA A 11 8.83 -9.59 -7.59
N GLY A 12 7.62 -9.09 -7.35
CA GLY A 12 6.43 -9.91 -7.08
C GLY A 12 5.49 -9.86 -8.26
N ILE A 13 5.04 -11.01 -8.74
CA ILE A 13 4.09 -11.12 -9.87
C ILE A 13 2.79 -11.73 -9.33
N ILE A 14 1.66 -11.09 -9.59
CA ILE A 14 0.33 -11.62 -9.26
C ILE A 14 -0.30 -12.15 -10.55
N PRO A 15 -0.23 -13.46 -10.82
CA PRO A 15 -0.80 -14.03 -12.03
C PRO A 15 -2.33 -14.07 -11.87
N ALA A 16 -3.04 -13.30 -12.67
CA ALA A 16 -4.50 -13.38 -12.76
C ALA A 16 -4.96 -12.99 -14.17
N PRO A 17 -5.99 -13.65 -14.73
CA PRO A 17 -6.56 -13.27 -16.01
C PRO A 17 -7.25 -11.90 -15.97
N ASN A 18 -7.63 -11.44 -14.77
CA ASN A 18 -8.31 -10.17 -14.51
C ASN A 18 -7.65 -9.42 -13.35
N GLN A 19 -7.94 -8.12 -13.23
CA GLN A 19 -7.40 -7.30 -12.16
C GLN A 19 -7.84 -7.82 -10.77
N PRO A 20 -6.92 -7.98 -9.80
CA PRO A 20 -7.26 -8.54 -8.49
C PRO A 20 -8.21 -7.62 -7.71
N SER A 21 -9.11 -8.24 -6.95
CA SER A 21 -10.01 -7.56 -6.03
C SER A 21 -9.25 -6.93 -4.85
N MET A 22 -9.86 -5.96 -4.16
CA MET A 22 -9.27 -5.34 -2.95
C MET A 22 -8.85 -6.38 -1.91
N VAL A 23 -9.70 -7.38 -1.67
CA VAL A 23 -9.44 -8.45 -0.71
C VAL A 23 -8.26 -9.31 -1.17
N THR A 24 -8.22 -9.67 -2.46
CA THR A 24 -7.12 -10.46 -3.03
C THR A 24 -5.80 -9.71 -2.92
N MET A 25 -5.73 -8.43 -3.29
CA MET A 25 -4.50 -7.64 -3.16
C MET A 25 -4.05 -7.52 -1.71
N ASN A 26 -4.97 -7.26 -0.78
CA ASN A 26 -4.63 -7.19 0.64
C ASN A 26 -4.03 -8.52 1.13
N ASN A 27 -4.60 -9.66 0.75
CA ASN A 27 -4.08 -10.96 1.13
C ASN A 27 -2.69 -11.23 0.53
N VAL A 28 -2.47 -10.85 -0.72
CA VAL A 28 -1.18 -11.03 -1.40
C VAL A 28 -0.11 -10.10 -0.83
N LEU A 29 -0.45 -8.85 -0.51
CA LEU A 29 0.49 -7.86 0.02
C LEU A 29 0.74 -8.01 1.52
N LYS A 30 -0.16 -8.66 2.27
CA LYS A 30 -0.04 -8.87 3.72
C LYS A 30 1.34 -9.38 4.18
N PRO A 31 1.93 -10.45 3.60
CA PRO A 31 3.26 -10.89 4.02
C PRO A 31 4.32 -9.80 3.82
N LEU A 32 4.34 -9.13 2.66
CA LEU A 32 5.29 -8.05 2.38
C LEU A 32 5.12 -6.87 3.36
N VAL A 33 3.88 -6.48 3.65
CA VAL A 33 3.59 -5.39 4.61
C VAL A 33 4.04 -5.78 6.02
N ASN A 34 3.82 -7.02 6.45
CA ASN A 34 4.27 -7.49 7.76
C ASN A 34 5.81 -7.45 7.87
N GLU A 35 6.52 -7.94 6.84
CA GLU A 35 7.99 -7.87 6.80
C GLU A 35 8.48 -6.42 6.83
N LEU A 36 7.87 -5.51 6.06
CA LEU A 36 8.22 -4.09 6.09
C LEU A 36 8.00 -3.45 7.47
N ILE A 37 6.98 -3.87 8.22
CA ILE A 37 6.73 -3.38 9.59
C ILE A 37 7.85 -3.86 10.54
N GLU A 38 8.25 -5.11 10.44
CA GLU A 38 9.34 -5.66 11.25
C GLU A 38 10.69 -5.03 10.87
N LEU A 39 10.99 -4.92 9.58
CA LEU A 39 12.23 -4.31 9.07
C LEU A 39 12.30 -2.79 9.25
N ASN A 40 11.17 -2.13 9.52
CA ASN A 40 11.16 -0.73 9.94
C ASN A 40 11.72 -0.55 11.36
N LYS A 41 11.74 -1.63 12.16
CA LYS A 41 12.60 -1.73 13.35
C LYS A 41 14.03 -2.03 12.90
N THR A 42 15.01 -1.65 13.70
CA THR A 42 16.40 -2.03 13.40
C THR A 42 16.58 -3.52 13.71
N ILE A 43 17.03 -4.30 12.74
CA ILE A 43 17.41 -5.71 12.90
C ILE A 43 18.92 -5.88 12.69
N ARG A 44 19.51 -6.92 13.27
CA ARG A 44 20.93 -7.26 13.08
C ARG A 44 21.06 -8.43 12.11
N ILE A 45 21.75 -8.22 10.99
CA ILE A 45 21.96 -9.23 9.95
C ILE A 45 23.45 -9.53 9.86
N GLN A 46 23.83 -10.80 10.01
CA GLN A 46 25.20 -11.25 9.77
C GLN A 46 25.41 -11.42 8.26
N THR A 47 26.53 -10.92 7.77
CA THR A 47 26.93 -11.10 6.36
C THR A 47 28.35 -11.65 6.31
N TYR A 48 28.77 -12.16 5.15
CA TYR A 48 30.14 -12.62 4.97
C TYR A 48 31.18 -11.53 5.27
N GLN A 49 30.87 -10.27 4.94
CA GLN A 49 31.75 -9.12 5.16
C GLN A 49 31.65 -8.57 6.59
N GLU A 50 30.52 -8.80 7.28
CA GLU A 50 30.25 -8.33 8.65
C GLU A 50 29.81 -9.51 9.53
N PRO A 51 30.76 -10.37 9.98
CA PRO A 51 30.43 -11.58 10.77
C PRO A 51 29.81 -11.27 12.12
N GLU A 52 30.20 -10.14 12.73
CA GLU A 52 29.61 -9.68 13.99
C GLU A 52 28.16 -9.19 13.80
N GLY A 53 27.76 -8.89 12.57
CA GLY A 53 26.44 -8.43 12.18
C GLY A 53 26.35 -6.92 11.96
N GLN A 54 25.57 -6.54 10.95
CA GLN A 54 25.26 -5.15 10.60
C GLN A 54 23.82 -4.82 11.02
N ASN A 55 23.64 -3.63 11.60
CA ASN A 55 22.31 -3.11 11.89
C ASN A 55 21.66 -2.59 10.60
N VAL A 56 20.54 -3.19 10.22
CA VAL A 56 19.79 -2.86 9.00
C VAL A 56 18.40 -2.37 9.40
N ARG A 57 17.93 -1.33 8.70
CA ARG A 57 16.56 -0.83 8.79
C ARG A 57 16.06 -0.54 7.38
N VAL A 58 14.87 -1.05 7.05
CA VAL A 58 14.21 -0.83 5.76
C VAL A 58 13.03 0.11 5.97
N LYS A 59 12.89 1.09 5.08
CA LYS A 59 11.74 1.99 5.06
C LYS A 59 11.10 1.99 3.68
N LEU A 60 9.77 1.96 3.65
CA LEU A 60 9.01 2.17 2.42
C LEU A 60 9.08 3.66 2.06
N GLN A 61 9.77 3.99 0.97
CA GLN A 61 9.94 5.38 0.53
C GLN A 61 8.79 5.86 -0.36
N ALA A 62 8.38 5.06 -1.35
CA ALA A 62 7.36 5.43 -2.32
C ALA A 62 6.55 4.22 -2.79
N LEU A 63 5.29 4.46 -3.13
CA LEU A 63 4.43 3.54 -3.86
C LEU A 63 4.27 4.10 -5.28
N LEU A 64 4.88 3.45 -6.25
CA LEU A 64 4.82 3.85 -7.67
C LEU A 64 3.92 2.86 -8.40
N SER A 65 2.77 3.33 -8.86
CA SER A 65 1.85 2.53 -9.65
C SER A 65 0.89 3.45 -10.41
N ASP A 66 0.07 2.87 -11.29
CA ASP A 66 -1.05 3.62 -11.85
C ASP A 66 -2.05 4.05 -10.75
N ILE A 67 -2.97 4.95 -11.09
CA ILE A 67 -3.96 5.50 -10.15
C ILE A 67 -4.84 4.40 -9.54
N ILE A 68 -5.22 3.40 -10.34
CA ILE A 68 -6.14 2.36 -9.90
C ILE A 68 -5.46 1.45 -8.86
N ALA A 69 -4.23 1.00 -9.15
CA ALA A 69 -3.40 0.23 -8.23
C ALA A 69 -3.07 1.04 -6.97
N THR A 70 -2.73 2.32 -7.11
CA THR A 70 -2.46 3.21 -5.97
C THR A 70 -3.66 3.30 -5.05
N HIS A 71 -4.87 3.48 -5.59
CA HIS A 71 -6.06 3.58 -4.76
C HIS A 71 -6.33 2.29 -4.01
N LYS A 72 -6.10 1.16 -4.68
CA LYS A 72 -6.28 -0.15 -4.10
C LYS A 72 -5.30 -0.44 -2.97
N VAL A 73 -4.02 -0.11 -3.15
CA VAL A 73 -2.97 -0.40 -2.16
C VAL A 73 -2.95 0.63 -1.03
N ALA A 74 -3.11 1.92 -1.33
CA ALA A 74 -3.06 2.99 -0.35
C ALA A 74 -4.39 3.23 0.39
N GLY A 75 -5.46 2.52 0.01
CA GLY A 75 -6.76 2.63 0.66
C GLY A 75 -7.57 3.88 0.25
N PHE A 76 -7.31 4.44 -0.93
CA PHE A 76 -8.17 5.48 -1.51
C PHE A 76 -9.42 4.85 -2.14
N THR A 77 -10.46 5.66 -2.31
CA THR A 77 -11.68 5.16 -2.94
C THR A 77 -11.51 5.04 -4.46
N SER A 78 -12.29 4.17 -5.11
CA SER A 78 -12.22 3.99 -6.57
C SER A 78 -12.43 5.31 -7.33
N HIS A 79 -11.80 5.44 -8.50
CA HIS A 79 -11.93 6.60 -9.39
C HIS A 79 -13.40 6.92 -9.76
N SER A 80 -14.31 5.95 -9.64
CA SER A 80 -15.73 6.10 -9.92
C SER A 80 -16.53 6.75 -8.77
N ARG A 81 -15.98 6.84 -7.56
CA ARG A 81 -16.69 7.31 -6.35
C ARG A 81 -16.75 8.83 -6.26
N ARG A 82 -17.59 9.32 -5.35
CA ARG A 82 -17.75 10.77 -5.08
C ARG A 82 -16.41 11.42 -4.72
N LYS A 83 -15.61 10.80 -3.84
CA LYS A 83 -14.27 11.27 -3.43
C LYS A 83 -13.18 10.47 -4.13
N PHE A 84 -12.99 10.72 -5.42
CA PHE A 84 -12.12 9.92 -6.26
C PHE A 84 -10.64 10.32 -6.18
N CYS A 85 -10.30 11.58 -5.87
CA CYS A 85 -8.92 12.04 -5.92
C CYS A 85 -8.12 11.56 -4.70
N SER A 86 -6.89 11.08 -4.93
CA SER A 86 -5.92 10.73 -3.87
C SER A 86 -5.17 11.94 -3.30
N TRP A 87 -5.27 13.10 -3.96
CA TRP A 87 -4.53 14.31 -3.61
C TRP A 87 -5.39 15.38 -2.97
N CYS A 88 -6.55 15.71 -3.55
CA CYS A 88 -7.43 16.78 -3.09
C CYS A 88 -8.80 16.23 -2.66
N GLU A 89 -9.59 17.05 -1.98
CA GLU A 89 -10.92 16.64 -1.48
C GLU A 89 -12.08 16.94 -2.44
N VAL A 90 -11.77 17.33 -3.68
CA VAL A 90 -12.78 17.64 -4.71
C VAL A 90 -13.65 16.42 -4.96
N ILE A 91 -14.95 16.66 -5.08
CA ILE A 91 -15.91 15.63 -5.42
C ILE A 91 -16.08 15.52 -6.93
N LYS A 92 -16.49 14.34 -7.41
CA LYS A 92 -16.67 14.06 -8.85
C LYS A 92 -17.57 15.08 -9.57
N ALA A 93 -18.59 15.62 -8.89
CA ALA A 93 -19.48 16.65 -9.43
C ALA A 93 -18.76 17.99 -9.70
N ASP A 94 -17.66 18.25 -9.01
CA ASP A 94 -16.87 19.48 -9.04
C ASP A 94 -15.50 19.24 -9.71
N ILE A 95 -15.36 18.24 -10.57
CA ILE A 95 -14.07 17.84 -11.15
C ILE A 95 -13.34 19.00 -11.86
N ALA A 96 -14.09 19.96 -12.42
CA ALA A 96 -13.53 21.16 -13.03
C ALA A 96 -12.81 22.10 -12.03
N LYS A 97 -13.06 21.95 -10.73
CA LYS A 97 -12.42 22.70 -9.64
C LYS A 97 -11.18 21.99 -9.09
N MET A 98 -10.70 20.94 -9.77
CA MET A 98 -9.46 20.27 -9.39
C MET A 98 -8.29 21.22 -9.53
N GLU A 99 -7.55 21.36 -8.44
CA GLU A 99 -6.34 22.16 -8.38
C GLU A 99 -5.27 21.39 -7.59
N ILE A 100 -4.00 21.58 -7.98
CA ILE A 100 -2.86 21.08 -7.22
C ILE A 100 -2.72 21.95 -5.96
N ARG A 101 -3.47 21.58 -4.92
CA ARG A 101 -3.48 22.24 -3.61
C ARG A 101 -2.75 21.38 -2.57
N LYS A 102 -3.07 21.61 -1.29
CA LYS A 102 -2.61 20.79 -0.17
C LYS A 102 -3.02 19.32 -0.37
N PRO A 103 -2.09 18.37 -0.21
CA PRO A 103 -2.40 16.96 -0.16
C PRO A 103 -3.42 16.64 0.94
N GLN A 104 -4.22 15.60 0.75
CA GLN A 104 -5.09 15.04 1.77
C GLN A 104 -4.30 14.67 3.03
N ASP A 105 -4.94 14.85 4.19
CA ASP A 105 -4.36 14.43 5.46
C ASP A 105 -4.29 12.89 5.54
N LYS A 106 -3.08 12.38 5.74
CA LYS A 106 -2.80 10.94 5.83
C LYS A 106 -3.63 10.25 6.91
N ASN A 107 -3.84 10.90 8.06
CA ASN A 107 -4.55 10.29 9.18
C ASN A 107 -6.03 10.12 8.87
N SER A 108 -6.63 11.09 8.18
CA SER A 108 -8.02 11.04 7.72
C SER A 108 -8.24 9.88 6.73
N THR A 109 -7.35 9.70 5.76
CA THR A 109 -7.38 8.59 4.80
C THR A 109 -7.25 7.26 5.53
N LYS A 110 -6.32 7.15 6.49
CA LYS A 110 -6.13 5.94 7.30
C LYS A 110 -7.36 5.60 8.12
N ALA A 111 -7.99 6.59 8.77
CA ALA A 111 -9.20 6.41 9.56
C ALA A 111 -10.41 5.98 8.71
N LEU A 112 -10.52 6.48 7.48
CA LEU A 112 -11.53 6.01 6.52
C LEU A 112 -11.30 4.55 6.11
N ALA A 113 -10.05 4.19 5.79
CA ALA A 113 -9.69 2.82 5.42
C ALA A 113 -9.92 1.82 6.58
N MET A 114 -9.61 2.22 7.81
CA MET A 114 -9.86 1.40 9.01
C MET A 114 -11.36 1.15 9.23
N ARG A 115 -12.19 2.18 9.13
CA ARG A 115 -13.66 2.02 9.25
C ARG A 115 -14.21 1.04 8.22
N TRP A 116 -13.76 1.15 6.96
CA TRP A 116 -14.15 0.21 5.92
C TRP A 116 -13.70 -1.22 6.24
N HIS A 117 -12.47 -1.40 6.71
CA HIS A 117 -11.96 -2.72 7.10
C HIS A 117 -12.83 -3.35 8.20
N ASP A 118 -13.15 -2.59 9.24
CA ASP A 118 -13.95 -3.06 10.37
C ASP A 118 -15.40 -3.42 9.95
N GLU A 119 -15.98 -2.64 9.02
CA GLU A 119 -17.30 -2.93 8.43
C GLU A 119 -17.30 -4.23 7.60
N GLN A 120 -16.23 -4.49 6.83
CA GLN A 120 -16.07 -5.73 6.08
C GLN A 120 -15.95 -6.94 7.02
N GLN A 121 -15.17 -6.81 8.10
CA GLN A 121 -14.99 -7.87 9.08
C GLN A 121 -16.30 -8.22 9.80
N LYS A 122 -17.09 -7.22 10.17
CA LYS A 122 -18.44 -7.41 10.72
C LYS A 122 -19.38 -8.11 9.75
N THR A 123 -19.29 -7.78 8.46
CA THR A 123 -20.12 -8.40 7.41
C THR A 123 -19.72 -9.87 7.20
N GLN A 124 -18.42 -10.18 7.18
CA GLN A 124 -17.93 -11.55 7.09
C GLN A 124 -18.30 -12.39 8.32
N GLN A 125 -18.23 -11.83 9.52
CA GLN A 125 -18.58 -12.54 10.74
C GLN A 125 -20.08 -12.89 10.81
N LYS A 126 -20.95 -12.01 10.29
CA LYS A 126 -22.40 -12.29 10.17
C LYS A 126 -22.76 -13.32 9.11
N LEU A 127 -21.89 -13.59 8.14
CA LEU A 127 -22.08 -14.62 7.11
C LEU A 127 -21.63 -16.01 7.59
N LEU A 128 -20.87 -16.07 8.70
CA LEU A 128 -20.36 -17.30 9.32
C LEU A 128 -21.18 -17.72 10.56
N CYS A 129 -22.12 -16.89 10.99
CA CYS A 129 -23.13 -17.18 12.02
C CYS A 129 -24.48 -17.42 11.34
#